data_AF-A0A917EFU9-F1
#
_entry.id   AF-A0A917EFU9-F1
#
_cell.length_a   1.000
_cell.length_b   1.000
_cell.length_c   1.000
_cell.angle_alpha   90.00
_cell.angle_beta   90.00
_cell.angle_gamma   90.00
#
_symmetry.space_group_name_H-M   'P 1'
#
loop_
_entity.id
_entity.type
_entity.pdbx_description
1 polymer ?
#
loop_
_entity_poly.entity_id
_entity_poly.type
_entity_poly.pdbx_seq_one_letter_code
_entity_poly.pdbx_strand_id
1 'polypeptide(L)'
;MQLELFALPPTKKHMHGATWRVGAYECRNWHGWFQSREGGKGNWLFQIHGFSGPEDGNGIAHVYRVGTDGDLYDSPVPIDGPGRITINGRKYGRDHWNH
;
A
#
# COMPACT_ATOMS: atom_id res chain seq x y z
N MET A 1 -13.96 18.36 -25.08
CA MET A 1 -12.58 18.36 -24.54
C MET A 1 -12.54 17.36 -23.40
N GLN A 2 -12.06 16.15 -23.69
CA GLN A 2 -12.12 15.00 -22.78
C GLN A 2 -10.78 14.91 -22.01
N LEU A 3 -10.83 15.13 -20.70
CA LEU A 3 -9.68 14.96 -19.81
C LEU A 3 -9.50 13.45 -19.56
N GLU A 4 -8.79 12.78 -20.47
CA GLU A 4 -8.28 11.43 -20.21
C GLU A 4 -7.19 11.53 -19.14
N LEU A 5 -7.60 11.30 -17.90
CA LEU A 5 -6.74 11.29 -16.73
C LEU A 5 -5.85 10.04 -16.81
N PHE A 6 -4.66 10.22 -17.38
CA PHE A 6 -3.68 9.17 -17.69
C PHE A 6 -3.51 8.15 -16.55
N ALA A 7 -4.02 6.93 -16.75
CA ALA A 7 -3.52 5.79 -16.03
C ALA A 7 -2.04 5.61 -16.40
N LEU A 8 -1.13 5.59 -15.43
CA LEU A 8 0.26 5.26 -15.72
C LEU A 8 0.32 3.85 -16.32
N PRO A 9 1.06 3.63 -17.41
CA PRO A 9 1.28 2.29 -17.93
C PRO A 9 1.88 1.43 -16.81
N PRO A 10 1.49 0.14 -16.70
CA PRO A 10 1.94 -0.75 -15.62
C PRO A 10 3.46 -0.73 -15.43
N THR A 11 4.19 -0.72 -16.55
CA THR A 11 5.66 -0.67 -16.59
C THR A 11 6.29 0.57 -15.96
N LYS A 12 5.53 1.59 -15.56
CA LYS A 12 6.05 2.75 -14.81
C LYS A 12 5.67 2.72 -13.32
N LYS A 13 4.68 1.91 -12.93
CA LYS A 13 4.23 1.82 -11.52
C LYS A 13 5.31 1.27 -10.60
N HIS A 14 6.22 0.45 -11.11
CA HIS A 14 7.32 -0.14 -10.32
C HIS A 14 8.33 0.89 -9.79
N MET A 15 8.36 2.12 -10.33
CA MET A 15 9.29 3.15 -9.89
C MET A 15 8.86 3.75 -8.56
N HIS A 16 9.80 3.90 -7.62
CA HIS A 16 9.55 4.65 -6.39
C HIS A 16 9.04 6.05 -6.71
N GLY A 17 7.99 6.48 -6.02
CA GLY A 17 7.35 7.78 -6.19
C GLY A 17 6.36 7.84 -7.35
N ALA A 18 6.21 6.79 -8.16
CA ALA A 18 5.17 6.74 -9.18
C ALA A 18 3.79 6.86 -8.54
N THR A 19 2.94 7.75 -9.06
CA THR A 19 1.57 8.01 -8.56
C THR A 19 0.54 7.89 -9.67
N TRP A 20 -0.52 7.11 -9.47
CA TRP A 20 -1.61 6.95 -10.45
C TRP A 20 -2.97 7.07 -9.80
N ARG A 21 -4.03 7.20 -10.60
CA ARG A 21 -5.41 7.24 -10.11
C ARG A 21 -6.16 5.96 -10.45
N VAL A 22 -6.97 5.51 -9.51
CA VAL A 22 -7.92 4.39 -9.68
C VAL A 22 -9.25 4.85 -9.10
N GLY A 23 -10.17 5.28 -9.96
CA GLY A 23 -11.42 5.92 -9.52
C GLY A 23 -11.15 7.13 -8.63
N ALA A 24 -11.72 7.13 -7.41
CA ALA A 24 -11.53 8.19 -6.42
C ALA A 24 -10.18 8.13 -5.69
N TYR A 25 -9.40 7.07 -5.86
CA TYR A 25 -8.17 6.84 -5.13
C TYR A 25 -6.97 7.41 -5.87
N GLU A 26 -6.10 8.07 -5.12
CA GLU A 26 -4.73 8.34 -5.54
C GLU A 26 -3.85 7.24 -4.97
N CYS A 27 -3.08 6.61 -5.83
CA CYS A 27 -2.23 5.46 -5.54
C CYS A 27 -0.77 5.84 -5.72
N ARG A 28 0.13 5.18 -5.02
CA ARG A 28 1.57 5.32 -5.24
C ARG A 28 2.37 4.05 -4.96
N ASN A 29 3.56 4.02 -5.54
CA ASN A 29 4.63 3.12 -5.13
C ASN A 29 5.59 3.85 -4.18
N TRP A 30 5.62 3.43 -2.91
CA TRP A 30 6.54 3.94 -1.91
C TRP A 30 7.58 2.88 -1.56
N HIS A 31 8.75 2.96 -2.19
CA HIS A 31 9.87 2.01 -1.99
C HIS A 31 9.45 0.53 -2.21
N GLY A 32 8.67 0.29 -3.25
CA GLY A 32 8.13 -1.04 -3.60
C GLY A 32 6.82 -1.37 -2.91
N TRP A 33 6.31 -0.54 -2.00
CA TRP A 33 5.06 -0.78 -1.27
C TRP A 33 3.91 0.00 -1.88
N PHE A 34 2.78 -0.66 -2.07
CA PHE A 34 1.58 0.00 -2.56
C PHE A 34 0.92 0.80 -1.44
N GLN A 35 0.64 2.07 -1.74
CA GLN A 35 -0.15 2.91 -0.86
C GLN A 35 -1.25 3.61 -1.65
N SER A 36 -2.36 3.88 -0.97
CA SER A 36 -3.44 4.68 -1.53
C SER A 36 -3.99 5.66 -0.50
N ARG A 37 -4.72 6.66 -1.01
CA ARG A 37 -5.55 7.57 -0.24
C ARG A 37 -6.78 7.97 -1.06
N GLU A 38 -7.92 8.07 -0.41
CA GLU A 38 -9.17 8.44 -1.07
C GLU A 38 -9.24 9.97 -1.29
N GLY A 39 -9.71 10.38 -2.46
CA GLY A 39 -9.88 11.80 -2.81
C GLY A 39 -8.58 12.60 -2.91
N GLY A 40 -7.41 11.95 -2.85
CA GLY A 40 -6.10 12.61 -2.84
C GLY A 40 -5.80 13.40 -1.56
N LYS A 41 -6.52 13.11 -0.46
CA LYS A 41 -6.38 13.83 0.83
C LYS A 41 -5.97 12.85 1.94
N GLY A 42 -5.42 13.40 3.03
CA GLY A 42 -5.02 12.62 4.20
C GLY A 42 -3.72 11.83 4.02
N ASN A 43 -3.49 10.90 4.96
CA ASN A 43 -2.31 10.06 5.02
C ASN A 43 -2.29 9.05 3.87
N TRP A 44 -1.08 8.68 3.45
CA TRP A 44 -0.89 7.54 2.59
C TRP A 44 -1.00 6.26 3.41
N LEU A 45 -1.86 5.35 2.97
CA LEU A 45 -2.16 4.12 3.70
C LEU A 45 -1.58 2.92 2.96
N PHE A 46 -0.77 2.11 3.63
CA PHE A 46 -0.43 0.76 3.15
C PHE A 46 -1.70 -0.08 3.04
N GLN A 47 -1.88 -0.76 1.92
CA GLN A 47 -3.07 -1.59 1.71
C GLN A 47 -2.74 -3.04 2.09
N ILE A 48 -3.45 -3.53 3.09
CA ILE A 48 -3.39 -4.89 3.60
C ILE A 48 -4.56 -5.66 2.99
N HIS A 49 -4.38 -6.92 2.61
CA HIS A 49 -5.46 -7.77 2.08
C HIS A 49 -5.70 -9.04 2.89
N GLY A 50 -4.97 -9.20 3.99
CA GLY A 50 -5.18 -10.31 4.92
C GLY A 50 -4.35 -10.16 6.17
N PHE A 51 -4.73 -10.94 7.18
CA PHE A 51 -3.94 -11.14 8.39
C PHE A 51 -3.78 -12.65 8.63
N SER A 52 -2.64 -13.04 9.18
CA SER A 52 -2.41 -14.39 9.68
C SER A 52 -1.62 -14.38 10.99
N GLY A 53 -1.68 -15.46 11.75
CA GLY A 53 -1.04 -15.55 13.07
C GLY A 53 -2.05 -15.52 14.22
N PRO A 54 -1.55 -15.48 15.46
CA PRO A 54 -2.39 -15.60 16.64
C PRO A 54 -3.17 -14.31 16.91
N GLU A 55 -4.38 -14.44 17.44
CA GLU A 55 -5.31 -13.33 17.69
C GLU A 55 -4.79 -12.35 18.77
N ASP A 56 -3.84 -12.79 19.60
CA ASP A 56 -3.34 -12.09 20.78
C ASP A 56 -2.19 -11.09 20.51
N GLY A 57 -1.88 -10.85 19.23
CA GLY A 57 -1.36 -9.56 18.81
C GLY A 57 -0.03 -9.55 18.05
N ASN A 58 0.76 -10.62 18.08
CA ASN A 58 1.98 -10.69 17.25
C ASN A 58 1.73 -11.59 16.04
N GLY A 59 1.27 -10.97 14.95
CA GLY A 59 0.88 -11.68 13.74
C GLY A 59 1.63 -11.18 12.50
N ILE A 60 1.05 -11.50 11.35
CA ILE A 60 1.49 -11.10 10.03
C ILE A 60 0.35 -10.35 9.35
N ALA A 61 0.67 -9.17 8.83
CA ALA A 61 -0.18 -8.45 7.88
C ALA A 61 0.32 -8.74 6.46
N HIS A 62 -0.59 -9.06 5.55
CA HIS A 62 -0.30 -9.32 4.14
C HIS A 62 -0.51 -8.02 3.36
N VAL A 63 0.59 -7.33 3.04
CA VAL A 63 0.58 -5.97 2.46
C VAL A 63 0.95 -6.04 0.97
N TYR A 64 0.26 -5.27 0.14
CA TYR A 64 0.60 -5.20 -1.27
C TYR A 64 1.97 -4.54 -1.54
N ARG A 65 2.81 -5.25 -2.29
CA ARG A 65 3.98 -4.70 -3.00
C ARG A 65 3.66 -4.46 -4.46
N VAL A 66 4.35 -3.48 -5.04
CA VAL A 66 4.31 -3.22 -6.48
C VAL A 66 5.49 -3.94 -7.14
N GLY A 67 5.19 -4.90 -8.01
CA GLY A 67 6.18 -5.63 -8.79
C GLY A 67 6.78 -4.81 -9.92
N THR A 68 7.82 -5.36 -10.57
CA THR A 68 8.53 -4.71 -11.68
C THR A 68 7.69 -4.53 -12.94
N ASP A 69 6.69 -5.38 -13.13
CA ASP A 69 5.66 -5.31 -14.16
C ASP A 69 4.55 -4.30 -13.83
N GLY A 70 4.49 -3.81 -12.59
CA GLY A 70 3.50 -2.87 -12.12
C GLY A 70 2.26 -3.50 -11.48
N ASP A 71 2.25 -4.83 -11.32
CA ASP A 71 1.18 -5.55 -10.65
C ASP A 71 1.38 -5.58 -9.13
N LEU A 72 0.33 -5.98 -8.40
CA LEU A 72 0.34 -6.06 -6.95
C LEU A 72 0.58 -7.49 -6.48
N TYR A 73 1.48 -7.64 -5.52
CA TYR A 73 1.88 -8.92 -4.95
C TYR A 73 1.72 -8.91 -3.44
N ASP A 74 1.42 -10.08 -2.87
CA ASP A 74 1.49 -10.28 -1.43
C ASP A 74 2.91 -10.07 -0.92
N SER A 75 3.02 -9.47 0.26
CA SER A 75 4.24 -9.41 1.03
C SER A 75 3.92 -9.41 2.52
N PRO A 76 4.32 -10.46 3.25
CA PRO A 76 4.05 -10.57 4.68
C PRO A 76 4.94 -9.61 5.46
N VAL A 77 4.35 -8.86 6.40
CA VAL A 77 5.07 -8.00 7.34
C VAL A 77 4.61 -8.25 8.77
N PRO A 78 5.50 -8.13 9.77
CA PRO A 78 5.10 -8.25 11.17
C PRO A 78 4.10 -7.17 11.56
N ILE A 79 3.05 -7.56 12.29
CA ILE A 79 2.14 -6.66 13.02
C ILE A 79 2.21 -6.98 14.51
N ASP A 80 2.30 -5.95 15.35
CA ASP A 80 2.33 -6.10 16.82
C ASP A 80 0.97 -5.80 17.48
N GLY A 81 0.83 -6.17 18.76
CA GLY A 81 -0.46 -6.10 19.48
C GLY A 81 -1.16 -4.74 19.47
N PRO A 82 -0.42 -3.62 19.49
CA PRO A 82 -0.98 -2.28 19.22
C PRO A 82 -1.47 -2.02 17.78
N GLY A 83 -1.42 -3.01 16.89
CA GLY A 83 -1.82 -2.90 15.49
C GLY A 83 -0.81 -2.15 14.61
N ARG A 84 0.50 -2.21 14.93
CA ARG A 84 1.53 -1.53 14.13
C ARG A 84 2.25 -2.50 13.20
N ILE A 85 2.23 -2.21 11.89
CA ILE A 85 2.99 -2.98 10.90
C ILE A 85 4.44 -2.49 10.83
N THR A 86 5.39 -3.39 10.57
CA THR A 86 6.81 -3.05 10.41
C THR A 86 7.22 -3.13 8.94
N ILE A 87 7.48 -1.97 8.32
CA ILE A 87 7.91 -1.87 6.91
C ILE A 87 9.22 -1.08 6.84
N ASN A 88 10.21 -1.61 6.12
CA ASN A 88 11.54 -1.00 5.95
C ASN A 88 12.18 -0.58 7.30
N GLY A 89 12.02 -1.40 8.34
CA GLY A 89 12.56 -1.15 9.69
C GLY A 89 11.79 -0.13 10.52
N ARG A 90 10.69 0.44 10.02
CA ARG A 90 9.85 1.41 10.73
C ARG A 90 8.48 0.84 11.07
N LYS A 91 7.97 1.19 12.26
CA LYS A 91 6.61 0.86 12.70
C LYS A 91 5.60 1.90 12.25
N TYR A 92 4.46 1.45 11.75
CA TYR A 92 3.35 2.28 11.28
C TYR A 92 2.06 1.87 11.99
N GLY A 93 1.44 2.80 12.71
CA GLY A 93 0.16 2.60 13.39
C GLY A 93 -1.04 2.70 12.47
N ARG A 94 -2.24 2.59 13.06
CA ARG A 94 -3.52 2.46 12.35
C ARG A 94 -3.81 3.58 11.34
N ASP A 95 -3.32 4.80 11.58
CA ASP A 95 -3.50 5.94 10.67
C ASP A 95 -2.68 5.87 9.37
N HIS A 96 -1.91 4.79 9.17
CA HIS A 96 -0.98 4.62 8.05
C HIS A 96 -1.23 3.32 7.27
N TRP A 97 -2.29 2.57 7.56
CA TRP A 97 -2.66 1.38 6.81
C TRP A 97 -4.17 1.17 6.76
N ASN A 98 -4.64 0.43 5.76
CA ASN A 98 -6.03 0.02 5.62
C ASN A 98 -6.10 -1.47 5.24
N HIS A 99 -7.19 -2.16 5.59
CA HIS A 99 -7.47 -3.56 5.24
C HIS A 99 -8.90 -3.70 4.74
#